data_AF-A0A3D9HVM5-F1
#
_entry.id   AF-A0A3D9HVM5-F1
#
_cell.length_a   1.000
_cell.length_b   1.000
_cell.length_c   1.000
_cell.angle_alpha   90.00
_cell.angle_beta   90.00
_cell.angle_gamma   90.00
#
_symmetry.space_group_name_H-M   'P 1'
#
loop_
_entity.id
_entity.type
_entity.pdbx_description
1 polymer ?
#
loop_
_entity_poly.entity_id
_entity_poly.type
_entity_poly.pdbx_seq_one_letter_code
_entity_poly.pdbx_strand_id
1 'polypeptide(L)'
;MNILLKSTILSVALAAAGITTAQAGTLENLERERAETIQVILDPSISAEERQQRLNQSRHRLVDMERMVLRDKDLKGKNTPVVRVAFRNYDLTFLAHAATEKQVTMTEQWLEQVGVTTNTLMNARVGRK
;
A
#
# COMPACT_ATOMS: atom_id res chain seq x y z
N MET A 1 -3.01 26.59 -48.62
CA MET A 1 -2.39 26.91 -47.31
C MET A 1 -3.37 26.81 -46.13
N ASN A 2 -4.50 26.07 -46.22
CA ASN A 2 -5.48 25.95 -45.11
C ASN A 2 -5.61 24.52 -44.55
N ILE A 3 -5.01 23.51 -45.19
CA ILE A 3 -5.09 22.10 -44.79
C ILE A 3 -3.96 21.75 -43.81
N LEU A 4 -2.75 22.28 -44.06
CA LEU A 4 -1.61 22.13 -43.15
C LEU A 4 -1.90 22.78 -41.78
N LEU A 5 -2.48 23.99 -41.76
CA LEU A 5 -2.84 24.70 -40.52
C LEU A 5 -3.86 23.92 -39.66
N LYS A 6 -4.82 23.24 -40.29
CA LYS A 6 -5.84 22.44 -39.59
C LYS A 6 -5.26 21.15 -39.01
N SER A 7 -4.30 20.53 -39.68
CA SER A 7 -3.64 19.30 -39.22
C SER A 7 -2.74 19.55 -38.00
N THR A 8 -2.10 20.72 -37.92
CA THR A 8 -1.28 21.13 -36.77
C THR A 8 -2.12 21.41 -35.53
N ILE A 9 -3.33 21.97 -35.68
CA ILE A 9 -4.23 22.24 -34.55
C ILE A 9 -4.74 20.93 -33.92
N LEU A 10 -5.02 19.91 -34.74
CA LEU A 10 -5.51 18.62 -34.24
C LEU A 10 -4.44 17.83 -33.47
N SER A 11 -3.17 17.98 -33.85
CA SER A 11 -2.05 17.29 -33.17
C SER A 11 -1.65 17.97 -31.85
N VAL A 12 -1.87 19.27 -31.69
CA VAL A 12 -1.68 19.98 -30.40
C VAL A 12 -2.80 19.66 -29.41
N ALA A 13 -4.05 19.49 -29.88
CA ALA A 13 -5.18 19.14 -29.00
C ALA A 13 -5.05 17.74 -28.37
N LEU A 14 -4.42 16.79 -29.05
CA LEU A 14 -4.21 15.43 -28.53
C LEU A 14 -3.11 15.36 -27.45
N ALA A 15 -2.10 16.24 -27.52
CA ALA A 15 -1.03 16.32 -26.52
C ALA A 15 -1.52 16.91 -25.17
N ALA A 16 -2.53 17.78 -25.20
CA ALA A 16 -3.10 18.39 -23.98
C ALA A 16 -4.01 17.41 -23.19
N ALA A 17 -4.53 16.36 -23.82
CA ALA A 17 -5.40 15.38 -23.16
C ALA A 17 -4.65 14.36 -22.28
N GLY A 18 -3.30 14.31 -22.36
CA GLY A 18 -2.48 13.31 -21.68
C GLY A 18 -2.00 13.65 -20.27
N ILE A 19 -2.22 14.88 -19.79
CA ILE A 19 -1.74 15.33 -18.47
C ILE A 19 -2.90 15.26 -17.45
N THR A 20 -3.45 14.07 -17.24
CA THR A 20 -4.20 13.84 -16.00
C THR A 20 -3.19 13.46 -14.93
N THR A 21 -2.84 14.40 -14.06
CA THR A 21 -2.15 14.04 -12.81
C THR A 21 -3.13 13.17 -12.02
N ALA A 22 -2.84 11.87 -11.92
CA ALA A 22 -3.58 10.98 -11.05
C ALA A 22 -3.34 11.46 -9.61
N GLN A 23 -4.26 12.28 -9.09
CA GLN A 23 -4.29 12.69 -7.69
C GLN A 23 -4.72 11.47 -6.87
N ALA A 24 -3.75 10.69 -6.40
CA ALA A 24 -3.99 9.63 -5.45
C ALA A 24 -4.34 10.25 -4.09
N GLY A 25 -5.46 9.84 -3.49
CA GLY A 25 -5.84 10.25 -2.16
C GLY A 25 -4.91 9.65 -1.09
N THR A 26 -5.08 10.10 0.16
CA THR A 26 -4.27 9.63 1.28
C THR A 26 -4.33 8.11 1.44
N LEU A 27 -5.52 7.52 1.25
CA LEU A 27 -5.73 6.08 1.37
C LEU A 27 -5.04 5.32 0.23
N GLU A 28 -5.13 5.78 -1.01
CA GLU A 28 -4.47 5.15 -2.15
C GLU A 28 -2.94 5.18 -2.01
N ASN A 29 -2.38 6.26 -1.44
CA ASN A 29 -0.96 6.36 -1.15
C ASN A 29 -0.52 5.39 -0.05
N LEU A 30 -1.33 5.25 1.01
CA LEU A 30 -1.09 4.26 2.07
C LEU A 30 -1.10 2.83 1.52
N GLU A 31 -2.10 2.49 0.71
CA GLU A 31 -2.22 1.17 0.09
C GLU A 31 -1.01 0.83 -0.78
N ARG A 32 -0.46 1.82 -1.51
CA ARG A 32 0.75 1.67 -2.31
C ARG A 32 1.98 1.36 -1.45
N GLU A 33 2.23 2.17 -0.42
CA GLU A 33 3.37 1.96 0.48
C GLU A 33 3.26 0.61 1.22
N ARG A 34 2.04 0.21 1.59
CA ARG A 34 1.82 -1.10 2.21
C ARG A 34 2.13 -2.23 1.23
N ALA A 35 1.71 -2.12 -0.02
CA ALA A 35 2.04 -3.11 -1.05
C ALA A 35 3.56 -3.23 -1.28
N GLU A 36 4.29 -2.12 -1.30
CA GLU A 36 5.75 -2.11 -1.39
C GLU A 36 6.40 -2.74 -0.16
N THR A 37 5.88 -2.45 1.04
CA THR A 37 6.35 -3.09 2.28
C THR A 37 6.16 -4.59 2.26
N ILE A 38 5.01 -5.08 1.79
CA ILE A 38 4.72 -6.51 1.66
C ILE A 38 5.66 -7.16 0.64
N GLN A 39 5.99 -6.49 -0.46
CA GLN A 39 6.99 -6.99 -1.40
C GLN A 39 8.34 -7.19 -0.72
N VAL A 40 8.80 -6.24 0.10
CA VAL A 40 10.04 -6.39 0.87
C VAL A 40 9.93 -7.56 1.87
N ILE A 41 8.78 -7.76 2.52
CA ILE A 41 8.57 -8.89 3.43
C ILE A 41 8.75 -10.23 2.70
N LEU A 42 8.26 -10.34 1.46
CA LEU A 42 8.19 -11.59 0.72
C LEU A 42 9.35 -11.81 -0.27
N ASP A 43 10.20 -10.81 -0.50
CA ASP A 43 11.27 -10.87 -1.50
C ASP A 43 12.34 -11.91 -1.11
N PRO A 44 12.51 -13.03 -1.84
CA PRO A 44 13.51 -14.04 -1.51
C PRO A 44 14.93 -13.65 -1.97
N SER A 45 15.07 -12.57 -2.76
CA SER A 45 16.33 -12.18 -3.40
C SER A 45 17.24 -11.31 -2.52
N ILE A 46 16.71 -10.76 -1.41
CA ILE A 46 17.44 -9.87 -0.50
C ILE A 46 17.85 -10.58 0.80
N SER A 47 18.98 -10.17 1.37
CA SER A 47 19.49 -10.72 2.64
C SER A 47 18.58 -10.34 3.81
N ALA A 48 18.75 -11.02 4.95
CA ALA A 48 18.01 -10.70 6.17
C ALA A 48 18.31 -9.28 6.66
N GLU A 49 19.57 -8.86 6.60
CA GLU A 49 20.05 -7.54 7.00
C GLU A 49 19.47 -6.45 6.09
N GLU A 50 19.52 -6.66 4.77
CA GLU A 50 18.96 -5.73 3.79
C GLU A 50 17.44 -5.61 3.96
N ARG A 51 16.75 -6.74 4.18
CA ARG A 51 15.32 -6.75 4.47
C ARG A 51 15.01 -5.91 5.72
N GLN A 52 15.74 -6.13 6.81
CA GLN A 52 15.53 -5.37 8.04
C GLN A 52 15.73 -3.86 7.83
N GLN A 53 16.76 -3.46 7.08
CA GLN A 53 17.01 -2.06 6.77
C GLN A 53 15.86 -1.43 5.95
N ARG A 54 15.40 -2.12 4.89
CA ARG A 54 14.29 -1.65 4.06
C ARG A 54 12.96 -1.61 4.84
N LEU A 55 12.70 -2.60 5.69
CA LEU A 55 11.52 -2.60 6.56
C LEU A 55 11.55 -1.47 7.58
N ASN A 56 12.71 -1.15 8.17
CA ASN A 56 12.85 -0.01 9.07
C ASN A 56 12.51 1.31 8.36
N GLN A 57 12.96 1.51 7.12
CA GLN A 57 12.62 2.71 6.35
C GLN A 57 11.13 2.76 6.02
N SER A 58 10.57 1.64 5.56
CA SER A 58 9.15 1.52 5.19
C SER A 58 8.23 1.73 6.39
N ARG A 59 8.65 1.31 7.60
CA ARG A 59 7.91 1.57 8.84
C ARG A 59 7.67 3.05 9.07
N HIS A 60 8.69 3.90 8.90
CA HIS A 60 8.54 5.34 9.12
C HIS A 60 7.57 5.95 8.10
N ARG A 61 7.70 5.57 6.82
CA ARG A 61 6.78 6.04 5.77
C ARG A 61 5.34 5.58 6.00
N LEU A 62 5.14 4.31 6.38
CA LEU A 62 3.83 3.77 6.72
C LEU A 62 3.20 4.54 7.88
N VAL A 63 3.91 4.77 8.98
CA VAL A 63 3.38 5.53 10.12
C VAL A 63 2.94 6.93 9.69
N ASP A 64 3.71 7.61 8.85
CA ASP A 64 3.34 8.94 8.37
C ASP A 64 2.10 8.90 7.47
N MET A 65 2.03 7.95 6.52
CA MET A 65 0.87 7.77 5.63
C MET A 65 -0.39 7.37 6.41
N GLU A 66 -0.27 6.46 7.38
CA GLU A 66 -1.35 6.06 8.28
C GLU A 66 -1.89 7.27 9.05
N ARG A 67 -1.00 8.11 9.59
CA ARG A 67 -1.40 9.35 10.26
C ARG A 67 -2.07 10.34 9.31
N MET A 68 -1.64 10.43 8.05
CA MET A 68 -2.31 11.26 7.05
C MET A 68 -3.73 10.76 6.79
N VAL A 69 -3.91 9.44 6.58
CA VAL A 69 -5.23 8.82 6.37
C VAL A 69 -6.15 9.03 7.56
N LEU A 70 -5.68 8.78 8.80
CA LEU A 70 -6.48 8.94 10.01
C LEU A 70 -6.89 10.40 10.27
N ARG A 71 -6.13 11.36 9.74
CA ARG A 71 -6.39 12.80 9.88
C ARG A 71 -7.11 13.40 8.68
N ASP A 72 -7.30 12.63 7.62
CA ASP A 72 -7.92 13.10 6.40
C ASP A 72 -9.42 13.35 6.63
N LYS A 73 -9.80 14.63 6.55
CA LYS A 73 -11.18 15.06 6.75
C LYS A 73 -12.08 14.66 5.59
N ASP A 74 -11.52 14.45 4.40
CA ASP A 74 -12.28 14.10 3.20
C ASP A 74 -12.73 12.63 3.21
N LEU A 75 -12.10 11.81 4.05
CA LEU A 75 -12.52 10.43 4.31
C LEU A 75 -13.69 10.36 5.31
N LYS A 76 -13.91 11.41 6.11
CA LYS A 76 -14.97 11.42 7.12
C LYS A 76 -16.36 11.44 6.45
N GLY A 77 -17.14 10.39 6.67
CA GLY A 77 -18.48 10.24 6.07
C GLY A 77 -18.45 9.71 4.62
N LYS A 78 -17.26 9.48 4.04
CA LYS A 78 -17.12 8.88 2.72
C LYS A 78 -17.37 7.37 2.80
N ASN A 79 -18.45 6.90 2.18
CA ASN A 79 -18.86 5.49 2.25
C ASN A 79 -18.53 4.70 0.97
N THR A 80 -17.43 5.05 0.29
CA THR A 80 -16.99 4.26 -0.87
C THR A 80 -16.57 2.85 -0.40
N PRO A 81 -16.72 1.82 -1.24
CA PRO A 81 -16.35 0.46 -0.88
C PRO A 81 -14.89 0.35 -0.38
N VAL A 82 -13.97 1.07 -1.02
CA VAL A 82 -12.54 1.08 -0.65
C VAL A 82 -12.32 1.60 0.77
N VAL A 83 -12.91 2.75 1.12
CA VAL A 83 -12.82 3.31 2.47
C VAL A 83 -13.45 2.36 3.48
N ARG A 84 -14.61 1.79 3.16
CA ARG A 84 -15.30 0.86 4.05
C ARG A 84 -14.48 -0.41 4.31
N VAL A 85 -13.80 -0.95 3.29
CA VAL A 85 -12.95 -2.14 3.42
C VAL A 85 -11.69 -1.80 4.23
N ALA A 86 -11.05 -0.68 3.95
CA ALA A 86 -9.85 -0.21 4.65
C ALA A 86 -10.09 -0.08 6.17
N PHE A 87 -11.14 0.63 6.57
CA PHE A 87 -11.44 0.82 8.00
C PHE A 87 -12.04 -0.42 8.67
N ARG A 88 -12.68 -1.33 7.91
CA ARG A 88 -13.16 -2.61 8.45
C ARG A 88 -12.02 -3.56 8.76
N ASN A 89 -10.98 -3.56 7.94
CA ASN A 89 -9.79 -4.39 8.11
C ASN A 89 -8.65 -3.56 8.70
N TYR A 90 -8.93 -2.88 9.81
CA TYR A 90 -8.04 -1.88 10.40
C TYR A 90 -6.62 -2.41 10.62
N ASP A 91 -6.48 -3.56 11.28
CA ASP A 91 -5.21 -4.22 11.58
C ASP A 91 -4.36 -4.56 10.35
N LEU A 92 -5.01 -4.79 9.21
CA LEU A 92 -4.37 -5.09 7.94
C LEU A 92 -4.03 -3.81 7.16
N THR A 93 -4.90 -2.79 7.22
CA THR A 93 -4.70 -1.52 6.51
C THR A 93 -3.66 -0.64 7.21
N PHE A 94 -3.75 -0.50 8.53
CA PHE A 94 -2.87 0.29 9.38
C PHE A 94 -1.81 -0.61 10.03
N LEU A 95 -1.03 -1.26 9.17
CA LEU A 95 -0.10 -2.33 9.52
C LEU A 95 0.92 -1.90 10.59
N ALA A 96 1.52 -0.71 10.45
CA ALA A 96 2.55 -0.25 11.35
C ALA A 96 1.98 0.15 12.72
N HIS A 97 0.79 0.76 12.73
CA HIS A 97 0.05 1.06 13.96
C HIS A 97 -0.30 -0.20 14.72
N ALA A 98 -0.95 -1.17 14.06
CA ALA A 98 -1.40 -2.40 14.69
C ALA A 98 -0.23 -3.26 15.19
N ALA A 99 0.88 -3.32 14.44
CA ALA A 99 2.10 -3.97 14.90
C ALA A 99 2.66 -3.31 16.18
N THR A 100 2.62 -1.98 16.25
CA THR A 100 3.08 -1.22 17.43
C THR A 100 2.16 -1.45 18.63
N GLU A 101 0.85 -1.45 18.45
CA GLU A 101 -0.13 -1.72 19.51
C GLU A 101 0.05 -3.12 20.12
N LYS A 102 0.32 -4.12 19.26
CA LYS A 102 0.53 -5.50 19.68
C LYS A 102 1.96 -5.83 20.09
N GLN A 103 2.90 -4.88 19.99
CA GLN A 103 4.33 -5.08 20.30
C GLN A 103 4.98 -6.22 19.48
N VAL A 104 4.58 -6.36 18.22
CA VAL A 104 5.11 -7.35 17.27
C VAL A 104 5.78 -6.65 16.09
N THR A 105 6.55 -7.39 15.31
CA THR A 105 7.10 -6.85 14.05
C THR A 105 5.99 -6.66 13.00
N MET A 106 6.20 -5.75 12.03
CA MET A 106 5.26 -5.58 10.91
C MET A 106 5.08 -6.88 10.12
N THR A 107 6.13 -7.70 10.03
CA THR A 107 6.09 -9.01 9.38
C THR A 107 5.19 -9.97 10.12
N GLU A 108 5.34 -10.10 11.44
CA GLU A 108 4.48 -10.94 12.27
C GLU A 108 3.02 -10.49 12.22
N GLN A 109 2.76 -9.18 12.36
CA GLN A 109 1.40 -8.64 12.24
C GLN A 109 0.78 -8.99 10.88
N TRP A 110 1.51 -8.79 9.77
CA TRP A 110 0.98 -9.12 8.45
C TRP A 110 0.71 -10.62 8.29
N LEU A 111 1.64 -11.47 8.75
CA LEU A 111 1.49 -12.92 8.72
C LEU A 111 0.27 -13.38 9.51
N GLU A 112 0.06 -12.84 10.71
CA GLU A 112 -1.11 -13.12 11.55
C GLU A 112 -2.41 -12.76 10.82
N GLN A 113 -2.46 -11.58 10.18
CA GLN A 113 -3.65 -11.13 9.44
C GLN A 113 -3.97 -11.98 8.21
N VAL A 114 -2.97 -12.60 7.57
CA VAL A 114 -3.18 -13.57 6.48
C VAL A 114 -3.41 -15.01 6.95
N GLY A 115 -3.53 -15.22 8.27
CA GLY A 115 -3.82 -16.52 8.88
C GLY A 115 -2.58 -17.39 9.12
N VAL A 116 -1.39 -16.84 8.97
CA VAL A 116 -0.12 -17.52 9.29
C VAL A 116 0.31 -17.12 10.70
N THR A 117 -0.12 -17.93 11.66
CA THR A 117 0.29 -17.86 13.07
C THR A 117 1.33 -18.94 13.40
N THR A 118 2.05 -18.77 14.51
CA THR A 118 2.95 -19.82 15.04
C THR A 118 2.21 -21.14 15.22
N ASN A 119 0.99 -21.12 15.76
CA ASN A 119 0.19 -22.34 15.96
C ASN A 119 -0.15 -23.03 14.63
N THR A 120 -0.58 -22.27 13.62
CA THR A 120 -0.85 -22.84 12.29
C THR A 120 0.41 -23.37 11.62
N LEU A 121 1.55 -22.73 11.83
CA LEU A 121 2.83 -23.16 11.25
C LEU A 121 3.37 -24.41 11.95
N MET A 122 3.24 -24.51 13.28
CA MET A 122 3.65 -25.69 14.06
C MET A 122 2.74 -26.90 13.82
N ASN A 123 1.45 -26.66 13.54
CA ASN A 123 0.50 -27.72 13.19
C ASN A 123 0.53 -28.09 11.70
N ALA A 124 1.21 -27.29 10.85
CA ALA A 124 1.31 -27.58 9.44
C ALA A 124 2.17 -28.83 9.21
N ARG A 125 1.57 -29.89 8.67
CA ARG A 125 2.33 -31.04 8.17
C ARG A 125 2.95 -30.70 6.82
N VAL A 126 4.25 -30.95 6.69
CA VAL A 126 4.95 -30.89 5.40
C VAL A 126 4.35 -31.93 4.46
N GLY A 127 3.58 -31.48 3.47
CA GLY A 127 3.22 -32.30 2.33
C GLY A 127 4.41 -32.37 1.38
N ARG A 128 5.14 -33.50 1.37
CA ARG A 128 6.09 -33.77 0.28
C ARG A 128 5.29 -33.90 -1.02
N LYS A 129 5.62 -33.08 -2.01
CA LYS A 129 5.41 -33.38 -3.43
C LYS A 129 6.76 -33.64 -4.06
#